data_AF-A0A8S9BPC8-F1
#
_entry.id   AF-A0A8S9BPC8-F1
#
_cell.length_a   1.000
_cell.length_b   1.000
_cell.length_c   1.000
_cell.angle_alpha   90.00
_cell.angle_beta   90.00
_cell.angle_gamma   90.00
#
_symmetry.space_group_name_H-M   'P 1'
#
loop_
_entity.id
_entity.type
_entity.pdbx_description
1 polymer ?
#
loop_
_entity_poly.entity_id
_entity_poly.type
_entity_poly.pdbx_seq_one_letter_code
_entity_poly.pdbx_strand_id
1 'polypeptide(L)'
;MGVLYYKINQREDNLNAFLLSIRLNPYLPELWYNLGVLYESCCNQPMDAVMAYERYLELEEIPDPVTKTRVEYLCYIARAKHHFLRGTTTYERCRPAG
;
A
#
# COMPACT_ATOMS: atom_id res chain seq x y z
N MET A 1 -3.54 21.58 15.22
CA MET A 1 -2.27 21.01 14.71
C MET A 1 -1.92 19.60 15.23
N GLY A 2 -2.56 19.06 16.28
CA GLY A 2 -2.12 17.77 16.88
C GLY A 2 -2.53 16.47 16.16
N VAL A 3 -3.62 16.44 15.40
CA VAL A 3 -4.17 15.18 14.83
C VAL A 3 -3.31 14.61 13.69
N LEU A 4 -2.58 15.48 12.98
CA LEU A 4 -1.70 15.06 11.88
C LEU A 4 -0.47 14.30 12.40
N TYR A 5 0.11 14.73 13.52
CA TYR A 5 1.27 14.08 14.13
C TYR A 5 0.97 12.66 14.60
N TYR A 6 -0.21 12.44 15.22
CA TYR A 6 -0.61 11.09 15.62
C TYR A 6 -0.73 10.12 14.44
N LYS A 7 -1.19 10.60 13.27
CA LYS A 7 -1.29 9.75 12.07
C LYS A 7 0.07 9.49 11.42
N ILE A 8 1.01 10.43 11.49
CA ILE A 8 2.36 10.25 10.92
C ILE A 8 3.18 9.30 11.78
N ASN A 9 3.21 9.47 13.11
CA ASN A 9 4.00 8.61 14.00
C ASN A 9 3.53 7.15 13.95
N GLN A 10 2.21 6.92 13.94
CA GLN A 10 1.65 5.57 13.87
C GLN A 10 1.99 4.86 12.55
N ARG A 11 2.22 5.59 11.45
CA ARG A 11 2.58 5.00 10.14
C ARG A 11 4.00 4.47 10.15
N GLU A 12 4.95 5.24 10.68
CA GLU A 12 6.34 4.84 10.75
C GLU A 12 6.53 3.63 11.67
N ASP A 13 5.85 3.63 12.83
CA ASP A 13 5.85 2.49 13.74
C ASP A 13 5.26 1.23 13.08
N ASN A 14 4.16 1.36 12.33
CA ASN A 14 3.54 0.23 11.63
C ASN A 14 4.46 -0.33 10.53
N LEU A 15 5.05 0.55 9.72
CA LEU A 15 5.99 0.13 8.67
C LEU A 15 7.20 -0.59 9.27
N ASN A 16 7.76 -0.06 10.36
CA ASN A 16 8.89 -0.70 11.04
C ASN A 16 8.52 -2.09 11.58
N ALA A 17 7.32 -2.25 12.16
CA ALA A 17 6.84 -3.54 12.62
C ALA A 17 6.67 -4.54 11.46
N PHE A 18 6.12 -4.12 10.31
CA PHE A 18 6.02 -4.98 9.12
C PHE A 18 7.39 -5.35 8.56
N LEU A 19 8.34 -4.42 8.50
CA LEU A 19 9.69 -4.69 8.02
C LEU A 19 10.41 -5.72 8.92
N LEU A 20 10.23 -5.62 10.24
CA LEU A 20 10.73 -6.64 11.17
C LEU A 20 10.05 -7.98 10.95
N SER A 21 8.72 -8.01 10.79
CA SER A 21 7.98 -9.25 10.52
C SER A 21 8.39 -9.92 9.21
N ILE A 22 8.61 -9.15 8.14
CA ILE A 22 9.11 -9.66 6.85
C ILE A 22 10.53 -10.21 6.99
N ARG A 23 11.38 -9.59 7.83
CA ARG A 23 12.71 -10.13 8.14
C ARG A 23 12.65 -11.44 8.92
N LEU A 24 11.67 -11.59 9.80
CA LEU A 24 11.48 -12.82 10.58
C LEU A 24 10.90 -13.95 9.71
N ASN A 25 9.85 -13.66 8.95
CA ASN A 25 9.15 -14.64 8.11
C ASN A 25 8.75 -14.01 6.75
N PRO A 26 9.62 -14.06 5.73
CA PRO A 26 9.34 -13.43 4.43
C PRO A 26 8.27 -14.17 3.63
N TYR A 27 7.99 -15.43 3.98
CA TYR A 27 7.02 -16.29 3.31
C TYR A 27 5.61 -16.20 3.89
N LEU A 28 5.37 -15.32 4.88
CA LEU A 28 4.04 -15.18 5.47
C LEU A 28 3.18 -14.23 4.60
N PRO A 29 2.15 -14.73 3.90
CA PRO A 29 1.41 -13.91 2.95
C PRO A 29 0.61 -12.82 3.68
N GLU A 30 0.07 -13.11 4.86
CA GLU A 30 -0.71 -12.17 5.67
C GLU A 30 0.00 -10.83 5.91
N LEU A 31 1.33 -10.83 6.01
CA LEU A 31 2.13 -9.60 6.13
C LEU A 31 2.03 -8.73 4.87
N TRP A 32 2.09 -9.34 3.69
CA TRP A 32 1.97 -8.66 2.41
C TRP A 32 0.56 -8.09 2.19
N TYR A 33 -0.47 -8.82 2.63
CA TYR A 33 -1.85 -8.32 2.63
C TYR A 33 -2.01 -7.08 3.50
N ASN A 34 -1.52 -7.14 4.75
CA ASN A 34 -1.60 -6.02 5.68
C ASN A 34 -0.76 -4.82 5.23
N LEU A 35 0.39 -5.06 4.59
CA LEU A 35 1.21 -4.02 3.96
C LEU A 35 0.42 -3.29 2.85
N GLY A 36 -0.33 -4.02 2.03
CA GLY A 36 -1.21 -3.46 1.00
C GLY A 36 -2.30 -2.55 1.59
N VAL A 37 -2.98 -2.99 2.66
CA VAL A 37 -3.99 -2.18 3.38
C VAL A 37 -3.37 -0.91 3.94
N LEU A 38 -2.15 -1.01 4.46
CA LEU A 38 -1.42 0.13 4.99
C LEU A 38 -1.09 1.14 3.88
N TYR A 39 -0.64 0.70 2.70
CA TYR A 39 -0.38 1.59 1.56
C TYR A 39 -1.63 2.29 1.05
N GLU A 40 -2.77 1.59 1.00
CA GLU A 40 -4.07 2.18 0.67
C GLU A 40 -4.43 3.29 1.68
N SER A 41 -4.35 2.97 2.97
CA SER A 41 -4.83 3.85 4.05
C SER A 41 -3.88 5.02 4.37
N CYS A 42 -2.58 4.82 4.17
CA CYS A 42 -1.56 5.76 4.64
C CYS A 42 -1.00 6.65 3.54
N CYS A 43 -0.78 6.09 2.35
CA CYS A 43 -0.02 6.77 1.32
C CYS A 43 -0.87 7.17 0.10
N ASN A 44 -2.13 6.73 0.02
CA ASN A 44 -2.99 6.94 -1.16
C ASN A 44 -2.25 6.56 -2.46
N GLN A 45 -1.42 5.51 -2.36
CA GLN A 45 -0.54 4.97 -3.38
C GLN A 45 -1.09 3.60 -3.80
N PRO A 46 -2.06 3.57 -4.74
CA PRO A 46 -2.70 2.32 -5.14
C PRO A 46 -1.72 1.39 -5.89
N MET A 47 -0.67 1.94 -6.52
CA MET A 47 0.31 1.14 -7.25
C MET A 47 1.17 0.27 -6.31
N ASP A 48 1.67 0.85 -5.22
CA ASP A 48 2.46 0.13 -4.21
C ASP A 48 1.61 -0.90 -3.46
N ALA A 49 0.35 -0.57 -3.18
CA ALA A 49 -0.62 -1.51 -2.62
C ALA A 49 -0.85 -2.73 -3.54
N VAL A 50 -1.01 -2.50 -4.85
CA VAL A 50 -1.15 -3.59 -5.84
C VAL A 50 0.06 -4.52 -5.81
N MET A 51 1.27 -3.98 -5.82
CA MET A 51 2.49 -4.80 -5.76
C MET A 51 2.55 -5.66 -4.50
N ALA A 52 2.15 -5.11 -3.35
CA ALA A 52 2.10 -5.87 -2.10
C ALA A 52 1.08 -7.01 -2.15
N TYR A 53 -0.12 -6.75 -2.67
CA TYR A 53 -1.13 -7.78 -2.83
C TYR A 53 -0.78 -8.82 -3.90
N GLU A 54 -0.09 -8.44 -4.97
CA GLU A 54 0.43 -9.41 -5.95
C GLU A 54 1.42 -10.38 -5.29
N ARG A 55 2.31 -9.90 -4.41
CA ARG A 55 3.18 -10.78 -3.61
C ARG A 55 2.40 -11.70 -2.68
N TYR A 56 1.32 -11.23 -2.08
CA TYR A 56 0.42 -12.09 -1.30
C TYR A 56 -0.17 -13.22 -2.17
N LEU A 57 -0.68 -12.88 -3.36
CA LEU A 57 -1.27 -13.84 -4.30
C LEU A 57 -0.24 -14.84 -4.87
N GLU A 58 1.04 -14.45 -4.95
CA GLU A 58 2.14 -15.34 -5.37
C GLU A 58 2.52 -16.37 -4.29
N LEU A 59 2.40 -15.99 -3.01
CA LEU A 59 2.81 -16.82 -1.88
C LEU A 59 1.69 -17.74 -1.38
N GLU A 60 0.43 -17.33 -1.52
CA GLU A 60 -0.74 -18.15 -1.23
C GLU A 60 -1.00 -19.15 -2.37
N GLU A 61 -1.04 -20.44 -2.05
CA GLU A 61 -1.44 -21.48 -3.01
C GLU A 61 -2.95 -21.42 -3.33
N ILE A 62 -3.76 -20.92 -2.38
CA ILE A 62 -5.21 -20.73 -2.54
C ILE A 62 -5.59 -19.31 -2.11
N PRO A 63 -5.36 -18.31 -2.97
CA PRO A 63 -5.65 -16.93 -2.62
C PRO A 63 -7.16 -16.66 -2.50
N ASP A 64 -7.53 -15.86 -1.51
CA ASP A 64 -8.91 -15.40 -1.36
C ASP A 64 -9.38 -14.62 -2.61
N PRO A 65 -10.58 -14.92 -3.16
CA PRO A 65 -11.11 -14.21 -4.32
C PRO A 65 -11.36 -12.72 -4.04
N VAL A 66 -11.54 -12.38 -2.76
CA VAL A 66 -11.67 -11.00 -2.29
C VAL A 66 -10.40 -10.20 -2.58
N THR A 67 -9.23 -10.78 -2.31
CA THR A 67 -7.94 -10.09 -2.52
C THR A 67 -7.68 -9.85 -4.00
N LYS A 68 -7.99 -10.81 -4.85
CA LYS A 68 -7.91 -10.65 -6.30
C LYS A 68 -8.81 -9.52 -6.81
N THR A 69 -10.07 -9.50 -6.37
CA THR A 69 -11.03 -8.44 -6.72
C THR A 69 -10.54 -7.07 -6.23
N ARG A 70 -9.92 -7.02 -5.06
CA ARG A 70 -9.35 -5.80 -4.49
C ARG A 70 -8.16 -5.28 -5.32
N VAL A 71 -7.27 -6.15 -5.77
CA VAL A 71 -6.16 -5.79 -6.68
C VAL A 71 -6.68 -5.18 -7.98
N GLU A 72 -7.70 -5.79 -8.58
CA GLU A 72 -8.33 -5.27 -9.80
C GLU A 72 -8.93 -3.87 -9.56
N TYR A 73 -9.61 -3.68 -8.43
CA TYR A 73 -10.17 -2.38 -8.03
C TYR A 73 -9.08 -1.31 -7.82
N LEU A 74 -7.98 -1.66 -7.16
CA LEU A 74 -6.85 -0.73 -6.97
C LEU A 74 -6.16 -0.37 -8.27
N CYS A 75 -5.99 -1.35 -9.18
CA CYS A 75 -5.45 -1.11 -10.51
C CYS A 75 -6.35 -0.15 -11.31
N TYR A 76 -7.68 -0.31 -11.20
CA TYR A 76 -8.64 0.61 -11.78
C TYR A 76 -8.48 2.04 -11.22
N ILE A 77 -8.41 2.20 -9.90
CA ILE A 77 -8.19 3.51 -9.27
C ILE A 77 -6.86 4.11 -9.69
N ALA A 78 -5.78 3.31 -9.72
CA ALA A 78 -4.46 3.77 -10.13
C ALA A 78 -4.48 4.32 -11.57
N ARG A 79 -5.14 3.62 -12.49
CA ARG A 79 -5.33 4.06 -13.89
C ARG A 79 -6.18 5.32 -13.99
N ALA A 80 -7.28 5.40 -13.25
CA ALA A 80 -8.15 6.58 -13.20
C ALA A 80 -7.40 7.81 -12.67
N LYS A 81 -6.62 7.65 -11.60
CA LYS A 81 -5.76 8.69 -11.03
C LYS A 81 -4.67 9.12 -12.02
N HIS A 82 -4.12 8.19 -12.80
CA HIS A 82 -3.12 8.49 -13.82
C HIS A 82 -3.69 9.29 -15.01
N HIS A 83 -4.95 9.04 -15.40
CA HIS A 83 -5.67 9.86 -16.37
C HIS A 83 -5.97 11.27 -15.85
N PHE A 84 -6.32 11.40 -14.57
CA PHE A 84 -6.54 12.70 -13.92
C PHE A 84 -5.24 13.54 -13.84
N LEU A 85 -4.12 12.90 -13.51
CA LEU A 85 -2.81 13.57 -13.40
C LEU A 85 -2.23 13.98 -14.76
N ARG A 86 -2.54 13.25 -15.85
CA ARG A 86 -2.13 13.67 -17.20
C ARG A 86 -2.86 14.92 -17.70
N GLY A 87 -4.01 15.27 -17.11
CA GLY A 87 -4.70 16.54 -17.35
C GLY A 87 -4.27 17.68 -16.41
N THR A 88 -3.52 17.38 -15.35
CA THR A 88 -3.11 18.34 -14.32
C THR A 88 -1.60 18.22 -14.08
N THR A 89 -0.80 18.70 -15.02
CA THR A 89 0.65 18.89 -14.85
C THR A 89 0.94 20.03 -13.86
N THR A 90 0.52 19.90 -12.60
CA THR A 90 0.96 20.74 -11.46
C THR A 90 0.49 20.10 -10.16
N TYR A 91 1.11 19.03 -9.68
CA TYR A 91 1.09 18.76 -8.25
C TYR A 91 2.28 17.92 -7.79
N GLU A 92 3.22 18.63 -7.17
CA GLU A 92 3.92 18.23 -5.95
C GLU A 92 4.11 16.73 -5.76
N ARG A 93 5.33 16.30 -6.14
CA ARG A 93 6.01 15.18 -5.50
C ARG A 93 5.76 15.29 -4.00
N CYS A 94 5.07 14.32 -3.42
CA CYS A 94 5.31 13.90 -2.05
C CYS A 94 6.80 13.51 -1.96
N ARG A 95 7.65 14.53 -1.79
CA ARG A 95 9.02 14.38 -1.38
C ARG A 95 8.94 14.10 0.13
N PRO A 96 9.57 13.03 0.64
CA PRO A 96 9.70 12.87 2.08
C PRO A 96 10.45 14.09 2.63
N ALA A 97 9.91 14.70 3.68
CA ALA A 97 10.63 15.65 4.49
C ALA A 97 11.48 14.87 5.49
N GLY A 98 12.80 15.07 5.45
CA GLY A 98 13.78 14.46 6.38
C GLY A 98 14.95 13.83 5.66
#